data_AF-U1R8H1-F1
#
_entry.id   AF-U1R8H1-F1
#
_cell.length_a   1.000
_cell.length_b   1.000
_cell.length_c   1.000
_cell.angle_alpha   90.00
_cell.angle_beta   90.00
_cell.angle_gamma   90.00
#
_symmetry.space_group_name_H-M   'P 1'
#
loop_
_entity.id
_entity.type
_entity.pdbx_description
1 polymer ?
#
loop_
_entity_poly.entity_id
_entity_poly.type
_entity_poly.pdbx_seq_one_letter_code
_entity_poly.pdbx_strand_id
1 'polypeptide(L)'
;MLELNIDDVLAVFGSVRTYLITAGVIVLIALLLTIGVNKKLVAHRSVRKLSHSGTWIVALTTIVVTMSMMLLSPLSKVLTLFTSARLSLTHSTIDKTNALAVNFEREGAVLLQNKENTLPISQPGRINVFGWASTNPIYGGTGSGALSDAYPTTSILDSLKSAGFTTNKDLEKFYTDYSTTRGEISVTKADWTLPEPPATNYSQQLIDGAQ
;
A
#
# COMPACT_ATOMS: atom_id res chain seq x y z
N MET A 1 3.21 -1.47 -6.83
CA MET A 1 4.42 -0.74 -6.37
C MET A 1 4.02 -0.04 -5.09
N LEU A 2 4.81 -0.10 -4.01
CA LEU A 2 4.48 0.60 -2.76
C LEU A 2 4.30 2.09 -3.07
N GLU A 3 3.06 2.57 -3.07
CA GLU A 3 2.79 4.00 -3.14
C GLU A 3 3.41 4.64 -1.90
N LEU A 4 4.27 5.63 -2.13
CA LEU A 4 4.91 6.36 -1.04
C LEU A 4 3.85 7.20 -0.36
N ASN A 5 3.38 6.76 0.81
CA ASN A 5 2.51 7.57 1.64
C ASN A 5 3.28 8.79 2.15
N ILE A 6 2.82 9.99 1.81
CA ILE A 6 3.44 11.26 2.22
C ILE A 6 3.49 11.38 3.75
N ASP A 7 2.50 10.83 4.45
CA ASP A 7 2.43 10.88 5.91
C ASP A 7 3.56 10.08 6.55
N ASP A 8 3.91 8.93 5.97
CA ASP A 8 5.03 8.11 6.42
C ASP A 8 6.36 8.83 6.17
N VAL A 9 6.49 9.54 5.04
CA VAL A 9 7.68 10.36 4.72
C VAL A 9 7.84 11.48 5.75
N LEU A 10 6.77 12.21 6.05
CA LEU A 10 6.78 13.28 7.05
C LEU A 10 7.07 12.77 8.46
N ALA A 11 6.54 11.60 8.83
CA ALA A 11 6.83 10.94 10.10
C ALA A 11 8.32 10.58 10.23
N VAL A 12 8.94 10.10 9.14
CA VAL A 12 10.39 9.83 9.11
C VAL A 12 11.17 11.13 9.32
N PHE A 13 10.82 12.24 8.65
CA PHE A 13 11.45 13.54 8.86
C PHE A 13 11.29 14.04 10.31
N GLY A 14 10.10 13.86 10.89
CA GLY A 14 9.85 14.17 12.29
C GLY A 14 10.77 13.40 13.23
N SER A 15 10.97 12.10 12.97
CA SER A 15 11.79 11.23 13.81
C SER A 15 13.29 11.57 13.82
N VAL A 16 13.80 12.17 12.73
CA VAL A 16 15.22 12.56 12.59
C VAL A 16 15.49 14.03 12.91
N ARG A 17 14.45 14.84 13.09
CA ARG A 17 14.53 16.31 13.26
C ARG A 17 15.56 16.74 14.31
N THR A 18 15.53 16.14 15.49
CA THR A 18 16.43 16.51 16.60
C THR A 18 17.90 16.26 16.26
N TYR A 19 18.21 15.18 15.55
CA TYR A 19 19.56 14.84 15.12
C TYR A 19 20.08 15.83 14.08
N LEU A 20 19.24 16.20 13.10
CA LEU A 20 19.58 17.19 12.08
C LEU A 20 19.82 18.59 12.68
N ILE A 21 18.95 19.02 13.61
CA ILE A 21 19.13 20.30 14.32
C ILE A 21 20.42 20.28 15.14
N THR A 22 20.69 19.20 15.86
CA THR A 22 21.91 19.05 16.68
C THR A 22 23.15 19.15 15.81
N ALA A 23 23.20 18.44 14.68
CA ALA A 23 24.30 18.52 13.73
C ALA A 23 24.48 19.95 13.19
N GLY A 24 23.39 20.64 12.84
CA GLY A 24 23.43 22.04 12.39
C GLY A 24 23.98 23.00 13.45
N VAL A 25 23.55 22.86 14.71
CA VAL A 25 24.03 23.68 15.83
C VAL A 25 25.53 23.46 16.08
N ILE A 26 26.01 22.22 16.00
CA ILE A 26 27.45 21.91 16.15
C ILE A 26 28.28 22.62 15.08
N VAL A 27 27.82 22.60 13.83
CA VAL A 27 28.50 23.31 12.72
C VAL A 27 28.50 24.82 12.95
N LEU A 28 27.38 25.39 13.41
CA LEU A 28 27.29 26.81 13.74
C LEU A 28 28.25 27.20 14.88
N ILE A 29 28.32 26.40 15.94
CA ILE A 29 29.26 26.63 17.05
C ILE A 29 30.71 26.55 16.55
N ALA A 30 31.03 25.56 15.71
CA ALA A 30 32.36 25.41 15.13
C ALA A 30 32.76 26.63 14.27
N LEU A 31 31.82 27.14 13.47
CA LEU A 31 32.00 28.36 12.68
C LEU A 31 32.22 29.58 13.56
N LEU A 32 31.40 29.79 14.59
CA LEU A 32 31.52 30.91 15.52
C LEU A 32 32.86 30.89 16.26
N LEU A 33 33.30 29.71 16.73
CA LEU A 33 34.61 29.55 17.36
C LEU A 33 35.76 29.82 16.38
N THR A 34 35.64 29.36 15.14
CA THR A 34 36.64 29.61 14.10
C THR A 34 36.76 31.11 13.77
N ILE A 35 35.63 31.82 13.67
CA ILE A 35 35.58 33.27 13.43
C ILE A 35 36.09 34.06 14.64
N GLY A 36 35.74 33.64 15.86
CA GLY A 36 36.16 34.28 17.11
C GLY A 36 37.67 34.18 17.34
N VAL A 37 38.29 33.05 16.98
CA VAL A 37 39.75 32.87 17.06
C VAL A 37 40.42 33.48 15.83
N ASN A 38 40.43 34.81 15.76
CA ASN A 38 41.01 35.59 14.68
C ASN A 38 42.39 36.19 15.04
N LYS A 39 43.03 36.85 14.06
CA LYS A 39 44.34 37.52 14.27
C LYS A 39 44.29 38.67 15.28
N LYS A 40 43.10 39.24 15.57
CA LYS A 40 42.93 40.35 16.50
C LYS A 40 42.84 39.87 17.96
N LEU A 41 42.25 38.71 18.23
CA LEU A 41 42.11 38.14 19.57
C LEU A 41 43.27 37.21 19.97
N VAL A 42 43.86 36.47 19.03
CA VAL A 42 44.96 35.53 19.32
C VAL A 42 46.16 35.87 18.46
N ALA A 43 47.20 36.45 19.08
CA ALA A 43 48.43 36.88 18.40
C ALA A 43 49.24 35.68 17.86
N HIS A 44 49.37 34.60 18.63
CA HIS A 44 50.19 33.44 18.27
C HIS A 44 49.55 32.60 17.15
N ARG A 45 50.26 32.51 16.00
CA ARG A 45 49.80 31.78 14.80
C ARG A 45 49.58 30.29 15.07
N SER A 46 50.43 29.67 15.87
CA SER A 46 50.35 28.23 16.19
C SER A 46 49.13 27.90 17.05
N VAL A 47 48.82 28.74 18.04
CA VAL A 47 47.63 28.59 18.90
C VAL A 47 46.34 28.71 18.09
N ARG A 48 46.28 29.67 17.15
CA ARG A 48 45.13 29.80 16.25
C ARG A 48 44.94 28.58 15.34
N LYS A 49 46.02 28.07 14.73
CA LYS A 49 45.95 26.86 13.89
C LYS A 49 45.51 25.64 14.69
N LEU A 50 46.03 25.47 15.90
CA LEU A 50 45.67 24.36 16.79
C LEU A 50 44.21 24.45 17.21
N SER A 51 43.74 25.64 17.58
CA SER A 51 42.35 25.87 17.96
C SER A 51 41.38 25.63 16.80
N HIS A 52 41.69 26.10 15.60
CA HIS A 52 40.86 25.81 14.41
C HIS A 52 40.81 24.30 14.11
N SER A 53 41.96 23.63 14.12
CA SER A 53 42.02 22.19 13.88
C SER A 53 41.26 21.41 14.95
N GLY A 54 41.43 21.74 16.22
CA GLY A 54 40.75 21.07 17.34
C GLY A 54 39.24 21.25 17.28
N THR A 55 38.75 22.47 17.01
CA THR A 55 37.33 22.77 16.85
C THR A 55 36.69 21.94 15.75
N TRP A 56 37.32 21.88 14.57
CA TRP A 56 36.76 21.11 13.44
C TRP A 56 36.85 19.60 13.65
N ILE A 57 37.88 19.09 14.33
CA ILE A 57 37.96 17.68 14.72
C ILE A 57 36.81 17.32 15.66
N VAL A 58 36.61 18.09 16.74
CA VAL A 58 35.53 17.85 17.70
C VAL A 58 34.15 17.96 17.03
N ALA A 59 33.96 18.96 16.17
CA ALA A 59 32.73 19.11 15.41
C ALA A 59 32.46 17.88 14.52
N LEU A 60 33.45 17.43 13.76
CA LEU A 60 33.33 16.27 12.89
C LEU A 60 33.05 14.99 13.68
N THR A 61 33.76 14.74 14.78
CA THR A 61 33.50 13.57 15.64
C THR A 61 32.09 13.59 16.19
N THR A 62 31.61 14.76 16.67
CA THR A 62 30.25 14.87 17.23
C THR A 62 29.18 14.68 16.15
N ILE A 63 29.40 15.18 14.94
CA ILE A 63 28.51 14.94 13.79
C ILE A 63 28.45 13.46 13.45
N VAL A 64 29.60 12.78 13.36
CA VAL A 64 29.66 11.34 13.08
C VAL A 64 28.89 10.55 14.13
N VAL A 65 29.09 10.83 15.42
CA VAL A 65 28.34 10.17 16.51
C VAL A 65 26.84 10.43 16.39
N THR A 66 26.44 11.67 16.13
CA THR A 66 25.02 12.06 15.97
C THR A 66 24.38 11.34 14.79
N MET A 67 25.09 11.24 13.66
CA MET A 67 24.62 10.51 12.48
C MET A 67 24.53 9.00 12.74
N SER A 68 25.51 8.41 13.43
CA SER A 68 25.45 7.00 13.83
C SER A 68 24.26 6.71 14.74
N MET A 69 23.97 7.58 15.72
CA MET A 69 22.79 7.45 16.57
C MET A 69 21.48 7.60 15.79
N MET A 70 21.42 8.53 14.83
CA MET A 70 20.27 8.69 13.94
C MET A 70 20.02 7.45 13.07
N LEU A 71 21.07 6.85 12.53
CA LEU A 71 20.97 5.63 11.71
C LEU A 71 20.56 4.40 12.53
N LEU A 72 21.08 4.28 13.76
CA LEU A 72 20.84 3.11 14.61
C LEU A 72 19.56 3.19 15.46
N SER A 73 18.96 4.38 15.61
CA SER A 73 17.73 4.56 16.40
C SER A 73 16.50 4.78 15.50
N PRO A 74 16.13 6.02 15.09
CA PRO A 74 14.90 6.25 14.33
C PRO A 74 14.93 5.60 12.93
N LEU A 75 16.09 5.57 12.27
CA LEU A 75 16.23 5.01 10.92
C LEU A 75 16.61 3.53 10.88
N SER A 76 16.73 2.86 12.03
CA SER A 76 17.13 1.45 12.10
C SER A 76 16.24 0.53 11.29
N LYS A 77 14.93 0.78 11.29
CA LYS A 77 13.93 0.03 10.50
C LYS A 77 14.10 0.24 9.00
N VAL A 78 14.33 1.48 8.59
CA VAL A 78 14.59 1.82 7.18
C VAL A 78 15.89 1.16 6.73
N LEU A 79 16.95 1.29 7.52
CA LEU A 79 18.24 0.65 7.25
C LEU A 79 18.08 -0.86 7.12
N THR A 80 17.40 -1.50 8.09
CA THR A 80 17.11 -2.93 8.06
C THR A 80 16.34 -3.31 6.80
N LEU A 81 15.29 -2.57 6.44
CA LEU A 81 14.53 -2.83 5.21
C LEU A 81 15.39 -2.78 3.93
N PHE A 82 16.38 -1.88 3.87
CA PHE A 82 17.30 -1.77 2.73
C PHE A 82 18.44 -2.80 2.77
N THR A 83 18.94 -3.17 3.95
CA THR A 83 20.10 -4.06 4.10
C THR A 83 19.74 -5.53 4.26
N SER A 84 18.51 -5.83 4.71
CA SER A 84 18.04 -7.20 4.87
C SER A 84 17.92 -7.89 3.51
N ALA A 85 18.26 -9.17 3.50
CA ALA A 85 18.04 -10.01 2.32
C ALA A 85 16.56 -9.95 1.93
N ARG A 86 16.28 -9.52 0.69
CA ARG A 86 14.93 -9.57 0.15
C ARG A 86 14.58 -11.03 -0.11
N LEU A 87 13.88 -11.63 0.84
CA LEU A 87 13.32 -12.96 0.68
C LEU A 87 12.09 -12.84 -0.22
N SER A 88 12.23 -13.22 -1.48
CA SER A 88 11.09 -13.41 -2.38
C SER A 88 10.58 -14.84 -2.25
N LEU A 89 9.26 -15.00 -2.22
CA LEU A 89 8.66 -16.32 -2.41
C LEU A 89 9.00 -16.84 -3.80
N THR A 90 9.25 -18.14 -3.91
CA THR A 90 9.39 -18.79 -5.23
C THR A 90 8.05 -18.75 -5.96
N HIS A 91 8.07 -18.70 -7.29
CA HIS A 91 6.84 -18.80 -8.10
C HIS A 91 6.02 -20.04 -7.73
N SER A 92 6.68 -21.19 -7.51
CA SER A 92 6.00 -22.41 -7.07
C SER A 92 5.24 -22.26 -5.74
N THR A 93 5.80 -21.52 -4.78
CA THR A 93 5.13 -21.25 -3.50
C THR A 93 3.91 -20.34 -3.70
N ILE A 94 4.05 -19.30 -4.54
CA ILE A 94 2.96 -18.38 -4.86
C ILE A 94 1.81 -19.14 -5.54
N ASP A 95 2.10 -19.94 -6.56
CA ASP A 95 1.09 -20.70 -7.30
C ASP A 95 0.34 -21.69 -6.40
N LYS A 96 1.07 -22.41 -5.54
CA LYS A 96 0.46 -23.33 -4.55
C LYS A 96 -0.43 -22.60 -3.56
N THR A 97 -0.01 -21.42 -3.11
CA THR A 97 -0.79 -20.61 -2.16
C THR A 97 -2.06 -20.08 -2.83
N ASN A 98 -1.98 -19.62 -4.07
CA ASN A 98 -3.15 -19.16 -4.84
C ASN A 98 -4.15 -20.31 -5.07
N ALA A 99 -3.67 -21.50 -5.44
CA ALA A 99 -4.53 -22.68 -5.60
C ALA A 99 -5.19 -23.10 -4.27
N LEU A 100 -4.47 -22.99 -3.16
CA LEU A 100 -5.01 -23.26 -1.83
C LEU A 100 -6.11 -22.25 -1.45
N ALA A 101 -5.92 -20.96 -1.72
CA ALA A 101 -6.93 -19.94 -1.45
C ALA A 101 -8.25 -20.20 -2.21
N VAL A 102 -8.17 -20.64 -3.47
CA VAL A 102 -9.35 -21.05 -4.25
C VAL A 102 -10.05 -22.25 -3.63
N ASN A 103 -9.31 -23.22 -3.07
CA ASN A 103 -9.92 -24.35 -2.38
C ASN A 103 -10.60 -23.94 -1.08
N PHE A 104 -10.04 -23.00 -0.31
CA PHE A 104 -10.70 -22.47 0.88
C PHE A 104 -12.03 -21.79 0.54
N GLU A 105 -12.09 -20.99 -0.51
CA GLU A 105 -13.36 -20.38 -0.94
C GLU A 105 -14.38 -21.45 -1.36
N ARG A 106 -13.93 -22.48 -2.11
CA ARG A 106 -14.77 -23.60 -2.54
C ARG A 106 -15.36 -24.39 -1.37
N GLU A 107 -14.58 -24.59 -0.31
CA GLU A 107 -15.00 -25.31 0.91
C GLU A 107 -15.76 -24.41 1.90
N GLY A 108 -15.55 -23.10 1.85
CA GLY A 108 -16.18 -22.12 2.73
C GLY A 108 -17.56 -21.65 2.29
N ALA A 109 -17.91 -21.80 1.00
CA ALA A 109 -19.21 -21.41 0.47
C ALA A 109 -20.34 -22.28 1.07
N VAL A 110 -21.34 -21.62 1.69
CA VAL A 110 -22.47 -22.29 2.34
C VAL A 110 -23.74 -22.15 1.49
N LEU A 111 -24.24 -23.27 0.97
CA LEU A 111 -25.52 -23.33 0.25
C LEU A 111 -26.69 -23.33 1.24
N LEU A 112 -27.39 -22.21 1.36
CA LEU A 112 -28.51 -22.05 2.30
C LEU A 112 -29.82 -22.66 1.76
N GLN A 113 -30.03 -22.59 0.44
CA GLN A 113 -31.25 -23.08 -0.19
C GLN A 113 -30.99 -23.53 -1.64
N ASN A 114 -31.58 -24.66 -2.02
CA ASN A 114 -31.59 -25.14 -3.39
C ASN A 114 -32.94 -25.82 -3.67
N LYS A 115 -33.79 -25.15 -4.45
CA LYS A 115 -35.09 -25.68 -4.89
C LYS A 115 -34.94 -26.21 -6.31
N GLU A 116 -35.74 -27.21 -6.65
CA GLU A 116 -35.83 -27.74 -8.03
C GLU A 116 -34.50 -28.18 -8.65
N ASN A 117 -33.50 -28.48 -7.81
CA ASN A 117 -32.13 -28.80 -8.22
C ASN A 117 -31.54 -27.76 -9.19
N THR A 118 -31.82 -26.46 -8.97
CA THR A 118 -31.27 -25.38 -9.81
C THR A 118 -29.74 -25.38 -9.82
N LEU A 119 -29.11 -25.74 -8.70
CA LEU A 119 -27.66 -25.93 -8.59
C LEU A 119 -27.32 -27.42 -8.42
N PRO A 120 -26.18 -27.90 -8.99
CA PRO A 120 -25.23 -27.15 -9.82
C PRO A 120 -25.79 -26.88 -11.23
N ILE A 121 -25.32 -25.80 -11.87
CA ILE A 121 -25.68 -25.51 -13.27
C ILE A 121 -25.00 -26.57 -14.15
N SER A 122 -25.80 -27.46 -14.74
CA SER A 122 -25.34 -28.72 -15.34
C SER A 122 -24.29 -28.58 -16.43
N GLN A 123 -24.34 -27.50 -17.21
CA GLN A 123 -23.34 -27.22 -18.25
C GLN A 123 -23.09 -25.71 -18.39
N PRO A 124 -21.85 -25.28 -18.68
CA PRO A 124 -21.57 -23.91 -19.05
C PRO A 124 -22.38 -23.50 -20.28
N GLY A 125 -23.11 -22.40 -20.16
CA GLY A 125 -24.01 -21.90 -21.19
C GLY A 125 -24.14 -20.39 -21.12
N ARG A 126 -25.23 -19.85 -21.65
CA ARG A 126 -25.55 -18.42 -21.51
C ARG A 126 -26.12 -18.17 -20.11
N ILE A 127 -25.65 -17.11 -19.45
CA ILE A 127 -26.11 -16.75 -18.11
C ILE A 127 -26.34 -15.23 -18.02
N ASN A 128 -27.48 -14.85 -17.45
CA ASN A 128 -27.77 -13.46 -17.09
C ASN A 128 -27.35 -13.24 -15.64
N VAL A 129 -26.50 -12.25 -15.39
CA VAL A 129 -25.99 -11.92 -14.06
C VAL A 129 -26.50 -10.55 -13.68
N PHE A 130 -27.25 -10.47 -12.59
CA PHE A 130 -27.78 -9.24 -12.04
C PHE A 130 -27.02 -8.82 -10.77
N GLY A 131 -27.04 -7.53 -10.46
CA GLY A 131 -26.28 -6.93 -9.36
C GLY A 131 -24.98 -6.30 -9.85
N TRP A 132 -24.77 -5.02 -9.54
CA TRP A 132 -23.54 -4.30 -9.88
C TRP A 132 -22.29 -4.95 -9.27
N ALA A 133 -22.44 -5.52 -8.06
CA ALA A 133 -21.38 -6.26 -7.37
C ALA A 133 -20.79 -7.41 -8.19
N SER A 134 -21.48 -7.88 -9.24
CA SER A 134 -20.92 -8.87 -10.15
C SER A 134 -19.66 -8.39 -10.89
N THR A 135 -19.57 -7.08 -11.15
CA THR A 135 -18.42 -6.44 -11.82
C THR A 135 -17.25 -6.17 -10.87
N ASN A 136 -17.56 -5.88 -9.60
CA ASN A 136 -16.59 -5.55 -8.58
C ASN A 136 -17.14 -5.96 -7.20
N PRO A 137 -16.97 -7.22 -6.77
CA PRO A 137 -17.47 -7.71 -5.48
C PRO A 137 -16.63 -7.18 -4.30
N ILE A 138 -17.05 -7.51 -3.09
CA ILE A 138 -16.25 -7.27 -1.88
C ILE A 138 -15.29 -8.44 -1.72
N TYR A 139 -13.99 -8.16 -1.84
CA TYR A 139 -12.95 -9.19 -1.77
C TYR A 139 -12.49 -9.52 -0.34
N GLY A 140 -12.77 -8.64 0.63
CA GLY A 140 -12.34 -8.86 2.01
C GLY A 140 -12.72 -7.75 2.97
N GLY A 141 -12.19 -7.88 4.19
CA GLY A 141 -12.38 -6.95 5.30
C GLY A 141 -11.37 -5.80 5.33
N THR A 142 -11.40 -5.05 6.42
CA THR A 142 -10.50 -3.93 6.70
C THR A 142 -9.40 -4.32 7.70
N GLY A 143 -8.56 -3.37 8.10
CA GLY A 143 -7.50 -3.59 9.08
C GLY A 143 -6.28 -4.32 8.52
N SER A 144 -5.50 -4.96 9.38
CA SER A 144 -4.22 -5.58 9.00
C SER A 144 -4.32 -6.73 7.99
N GLY A 145 -5.53 -7.25 7.77
CA GLY A 145 -5.83 -8.28 6.78
C GLY A 145 -6.50 -7.76 5.51
N ALA A 146 -6.59 -6.43 5.33
CA ALA A 146 -7.15 -5.85 4.12
C ALA A 146 -6.34 -6.27 2.89
N LEU A 147 -7.03 -6.55 1.78
CA LEU A 147 -6.36 -6.83 0.52
C LEU A 147 -5.62 -5.58 0.03
N SER A 148 -4.43 -5.79 -0.52
CA SER A 148 -3.73 -4.74 -1.25
C SER A 148 -4.22 -4.70 -2.70
N ASP A 149 -4.49 -3.49 -3.16
CA ASP A 149 -4.73 -3.10 -4.55
C ASP A 149 -3.57 -3.45 -5.51
N ALA A 150 -2.37 -3.75 -4.98
CA ALA A 150 -1.22 -4.16 -5.76
C ALA A 150 -1.37 -5.55 -6.40
N TYR A 151 -2.37 -6.33 -5.99
CA TYR A 151 -2.61 -7.68 -6.51
C TYR A 151 -3.88 -7.74 -7.36
N PRO A 152 -3.87 -8.47 -8.48
CA PRO A 152 -5.03 -8.59 -9.33
C PRO A 152 -6.16 -9.34 -8.61
N THR A 153 -7.38 -8.88 -8.81
CA THR A 153 -8.61 -9.49 -8.29
C THR A 153 -9.43 -10.11 -9.42
N THR A 154 -10.28 -11.08 -9.11
CA THR A 154 -11.16 -11.74 -10.09
C THR A 154 -12.62 -11.45 -9.76
N SER A 155 -13.33 -10.74 -10.63
CA SER A 155 -14.75 -10.45 -10.42
C SER A 155 -15.62 -11.71 -10.60
N ILE A 156 -16.91 -11.62 -10.25
CA ILE A 156 -17.87 -12.71 -10.48
C ILE A 156 -18.07 -12.95 -11.99
N LEU A 157 -18.10 -11.88 -12.79
CA LEU A 157 -18.18 -12.00 -14.25
C LEU A 157 -16.94 -12.69 -14.84
N ASP A 158 -15.74 -12.36 -14.36
CA ASP A 158 -14.49 -12.98 -14.80
C ASP A 158 -14.39 -14.46 -14.40
N SER A 159 -14.87 -14.80 -13.20
CA SER A 159 -14.87 -16.19 -12.73
C SER A 159 -15.86 -17.06 -13.51
N LEU A 160 -17.05 -16.54 -13.85
CA LEU A 160 -18.01 -17.22 -14.71
C LEU A 160 -17.47 -17.44 -16.13
N LYS A 161 -16.81 -16.43 -16.72
CA LYS A 161 -16.15 -16.56 -18.03
C LYS A 161 -15.05 -17.62 -17.99
N SER A 162 -14.24 -17.63 -16.93
CA SER A 162 -13.19 -18.63 -16.71
C SER A 162 -13.75 -20.04 -16.49
N ALA A 163 -14.97 -20.17 -15.95
CA ALA A 163 -15.71 -21.42 -15.82
C ALA A 163 -16.43 -21.85 -17.13
N GLY A 164 -16.29 -21.08 -18.22
CA GLY A 164 -16.84 -21.40 -19.54
C GLY A 164 -18.24 -20.84 -19.82
N PHE A 165 -18.80 -20.01 -18.93
CA PHE A 165 -20.09 -19.37 -19.17
C PHE A 165 -19.95 -18.17 -20.12
N THR A 166 -21.00 -17.92 -20.90
CA THR A 166 -21.14 -16.70 -21.70
C THR A 166 -22.14 -15.78 -21.02
N THR A 167 -21.66 -14.66 -20.50
CA THR A 167 -22.47 -13.64 -19.85
C THR A 167 -23.17 -12.72 -20.86
N ASN A 168 -24.29 -12.11 -20.45
CA ASN A 168 -25.02 -11.16 -21.27
C ASN A 168 -24.32 -9.79 -21.30
N LYS A 169 -23.77 -9.42 -22.46
CA LYS A 169 -22.99 -8.19 -22.65
C LYS A 169 -23.78 -6.91 -22.41
N ASP A 170 -25.09 -6.92 -22.63
CA ASP A 170 -25.93 -5.73 -22.40
C ASP A 170 -26.07 -5.47 -20.89
N LEU A 171 -26.23 -6.53 -20.09
CA LEU A 171 -26.21 -6.45 -18.63
C LEU A 171 -24.82 -6.08 -18.09
N GLU A 172 -23.75 -6.68 -18.62
CA GLU A 172 -22.39 -6.30 -18.22
C GLU A 172 -22.15 -4.81 -18.45
N LYS A 173 -22.46 -4.33 -19.66
CA LYS A 173 -22.29 -2.93 -20.04
C LYS A 173 -23.13 -2.01 -19.17
N PHE A 174 -24.38 -2.37 -18.90
CA PHE A 174 -25.26 -1.61 -18.02
C PHE A 174 -24.63 -1.37 -16.63
N TYR A 175 -24.06 -2.41 -16.01
CA TYR A 175 -23.42 -2.26 -14.70
C TYR A 175 -22.09 -1.52 -14.78
N THR A 176 -21.23 -1.80 -15.77
CA THR A 176 -19.93 -1.12 -15.89
C THR A 176 -20.07 0.36 -16.24
N ASP A 177 -21.12 0.73 -16.97
CA ASP A 177 -21.43 2.13 -17.29
C ASP A 177 -22.03 2.87 -16.08
N TYR A 178 -22.77 2.17 -15.22
CA TYR A 178 -23.40 2.77 -14.05
C TYR A 178 -22.36 3.25 -13.02
N SER A 179 -21.39 2.41 -12.71
CA SER A 179 -20.24 2.78 -11.87
C SER A 179 -19.05 1.89 -12.17
N THR A 180 -17.87 2.50 -12.16
CA THR A 180 -16.58 1.79 -12.20
C THR A 180 -15.91 1.75 -10.83
N THR A 181 -16.46 2.47 -9.85
CA THR A 181 -15.80 2.74 -8.57
C THR A 181 -16.53 2.03 -7.44
N ARG A 182 -15.81 1.18 -6.70
CA ARG A 182 -16.24 0.68 -5.40
C ARG A 182 -15.71 1.61 -4.31
N GLY A 183 -16.48 1.75 -3.24
CA GLY A 183 -16.04 2.41 -2.02
C GLY A 183 -14.71 1.85 -1.51
N GLU A 184 -13.90 2.71 -0.90
CA GLU A 184 -12.58 2.32 -0.41
C GLU A 184 -12.69 1.35 0.79
N ILE A 185 -12.08 0.17 0.65
CA ILE A 185 -11.85 -0.78 1.74
C ILE A 185 -10.34 -0.84 1.96
N SER A 186 -9.87 -0.22 3.04
CA SER A 186 -8.45 -0.14 3.39
C SER A 186 -8.22 -0.47 4.87
N VAL A 187 -6.96 -0.40 5.32
CA VAL A 187 -6.59 -0.69 6.72
C VAL A 187 -7.34 0.23 7.68
N THR A 188 -7.56 1.49 7.29
CA THR A 188 -8.07 2.56 8.16
C THR A 188 -9.46 3.06 7.79
N LYS A 189 -10.03 2.61 6.66
CA LYS A 189 -11.32 3.08 6.15
C LYS A 189 -12.14 1.95 5.55
N ALA A 190 -13.45 2.03 5.72
CA ALA A 190 -14.41 1.04 5.24
C ALA A 190 -15.61 1.75 4.61
N ASP A 191 -15.77 1.60 3.30
CA ASP A 191 -16.98 2.00 2.59
C ASP A 191 -17.68 0.76 1.99
N TRP A 192 -18.71 0.31 2.69
CA TRP A 192 -19.52 -0.85 2.32
C TRP A 192 -20.64 -0.50 1.33
N THR A 193 -20.65 0.73 0.79
CA THR A 193 -21.67 1.16 -0.16
C THR A 193 -21.67 0.25 -1.39
N LEU A 194 -22.85 -0.23 -1.73
CA LEU A 194 -23.11 -0.94 -2.97
C LEU A 194 -23.71 0.06 -3.97
N PRO A 195 -22.97 0.49 -5.00
CA PRO A 195 -23.51 1.37 -6.03
C PRO A 195 -24.38 0.55 -7.00
N GLU A 196 -25.57 0.20 -6.53
CA GLU A 196 -26.57 -0.52 -7.32
C GLU A 196 -27.47 0.47 -8.09
N PRO A 197 -27.69 0.27 -9.41
CA PRO A 197 -28.65 1.07 -10.15
C PRO A 197 -30.06 0.92 -9.58
N PRO A 198 -30.83 2.02 -9.45
CA PRO A 198 -32.24 1.94 -9.07
C PRO A 198 -33.04 1.08 -10.05
N ALA A 199 -34.09 0.42 -9.57
CA ALA A 199 -34.97 -0.41 -10.42
C ALA A 199 -35.54 0.36 -11.63
N THR A 200 -35.72 1.68 -11.51
CA THR A 200 -36.18 2.56 -12.59
C THR A 200 -35.19 2.70 -13.75
N ASN A 201 -33.92 2.35 -13.54
CA ASN A 201 -32.88 2.43 -14.56
C ASN A 201 -32.85 1.20 -15.49
N TYR A 202 -33.54 0.12 -15.12
CA TYR A 202 -33.65 -1.06 -15.95
C TYR A 202 -34.70 -0.82 -17.03
N SER A 203 -34.24 -0.64 -18.27
CA SER A 203 -35.16 -0.48 -19.40
C SER A 203 -35.90 -1.79 -19.68
N GLN A 204 -37.12 -1.69 -20.20
CA GLN A 204 -37.88 -2.88 -20.61
C GLN A 204 -37.10 -3.71 -21.64
N GLN A 205 -36.40 -3.06 -22.56
CA GLN A 205 -35.54 -3.73 -23.54
C GLN A 205 -34.41 -4.54 -22.88
N LEU A 206 -33.77 -4.01 -21.83
CA LEU A 206 -32.71 -4.72 -21.11
C LEU A 206 -33.26 -5.96 -20.41
N ILE A 207 -34.44 -5.83 -19.79
CA ILE A 207 -35.12 -6.94 -19.11
C ILE A 207 -35.59 -8.01 -20.11
N ASP A 208 -36.22 -7.61 -21.22
CA ASP A 208 -36.69 -8.52 -22.25
C ASP A 208 -35.52 -9.26 -22.93
N GLY A 209 -34.37 -8.60 -23.09
CA GLY A 209 -33.13 -9.21 -23.57
C GLY A 209 -32.47 -10.18 -22.58
N ALA A 210 -32.97 -10.24 -21.34
CA ALA A 210 -32.46 -11.10 -20.27
C ALA A 210 -33.46 -12.22 -19.87
N GLN A 211 -34.56 -12.39 -20.61
CA GLN A 211 -35.53 -13.49 -20.46
C GLN A 211 -35.15 -14.72 -21.28
#